data_AF-A0A178ARN5-F1
#
_entry.id   AF-A0A178ARN5-F1
#
_cell.length_a   1.000
_cell.length_b   1.000
_cell.length_c   1.000
_cell.angle_alpha   90.00
_cell.angle_beta   90.00
_cell.angle_gamma   90.00
#
_symmetry.space_group_name_H-M   'P 1'
#
loop_
_entity.id
_entity.type
_entity.pdbx_description
1 polymer ?
#
loop_
_entity_poly.entity_id
_entity_poly.type
_entity_poly.pdbx_seq_one_letter_code
_entity_poly.pdbx_strand_id
1 'polypeptide(L)'
;MAQNASAPASSAALKQNSPQFEDCTPCRVIGSATFLGLGTFTYISGHSQLKANEATIRASKSMFGMRSRRAAITSTASVMVGLGVYRWFS
;
A
#
# COMPACT_ATOMS: atom_id res chain seq x y z
N MET A 1 3.13 11.44 11.09
CA MET A 1 1.79 12.06 11.28
C MET A 1 0.92 11.01 11.95
N ALA A 2 0.33 11.37 13.08
CA ALA A 2 -0.28 10.48 14.05
C ALA A 2 -1.42 9.63 13.47
N GLN A 3 -1.43 8.35 13.82
CA GLN A 3 -2.67 7.55 13.86
C GLN A 3 -2.85 7.06 15.29
N ASN A 4 -3.40 7.96 16.11
CA ASN A 4 -4.12 7.58 17.32
C ASN A 4 -5.48 7.07 16.85
N ALA A 5 -5.63 5.75 16.74
CA ALA A 5 -6.92 5.12 16.47
C ALA A 5 -7.12 3.95 17.43
N SER A 6 -7.25 4.28 18.72
CA SER A 6 -7.99 3.45 19.65
C SER A 6 -9.47 3.45 19.26
N ALA A 7 -9.94 2.38 18.64
CA ALA A 7 -11.27 1.84 18.89
C ALA A 7 -11.36 0.36 18.46
N PRO A 8 -11.56 -0.58 19.40
CA PRO A 8 -11.84 -1.98 19.10
C PRO A 8 -13.31 -2.10 18.68
N ALA A 9 -13.59 -2.12 17.38
CA ALA A 9 -14.96 -2.30 16.87
C ALA A 9 -15.10 -3.47 15.88
N SER A 10 -14.01 -4.17 15.54
CA SER A 10 -14.06 -5.25 14.54
C SER A 10 -14.63 -6.56 15.09
N SER A 11 -14.52 -6.84 16.39
CA SER A 11 -14.98 -8.11 16.97
C SER A 11 -16.47 -8.11 17.37
N ALA A 12 -17.02 -6.94 17.69
CA ALA A 12 -18.43 -6.78 18.11
C ALA A 12 -19.38 -6.54 16.93
N ALA A 13 -18.90 -5.96 15.82
CA ALA A 13 -19.68 -5.78 14.59
C ALA A 13 -19.74 -7.04 13.72
N LEU A 14 -18.76 -7.95 13.83
CA LEU A 14 -18.71 -9.19 13.03
C LEU A 14 -19.76 -10.22 13.46
N LYS A 15 -20.26 -10.12 14.70
CA LYS A 15 -21.19 -11.09 15.30
C LYS A 15 -22.66 -10.76 15.06
N GLN A 16 -22.97 -9.58 14.50
CA GLN A 16 -24.32 -9.16 14.22
C GLN A 16 -24.72 -9.51 12.78
N ASN A 17 -25.04 -10.79 12.59
CA ASN A 17 -26.24 -11.18 11.85
C ASN A 17 -26.26 -10.89 10.34
N SER A 18 -25.74 -11.81 9.50
CA SER A 18 -26.35 -12.12 8.18
C SER A 18 -25.69 -13.26 7.39
N PRO A 19 -26.45 -14.06 6.61
CA PRO A 19 -25.95 -15.03 5.62
C PRO A 19 -25.07 -14.43 4.50
N GLN A 20 -24.85 -13.12 4.52
CA GLN A 20 -24.11 -12.33 3.53
C GLN A 20 -22.58 -12.40 3.71
N PHE A 21 -22.07 -13.01 4.80
CA PHE A 21 -20.63 -13.23 4.99
C PHE A 21 -20.08 -14.49 4.31
N GLU A 22 -20.95 -15.31 3.71
CA GLU A 22 -20.53 -16.35 2.74
C GLU A 22 -20.06 -15.72 1.42
N ASP A 23 -20.56 -14.52 1.09
CA ASP A 23 -20.07 -13.73 -0.03
C ASP A 23 -18.78 -13.03 0.38
N CYS A 24 -17.63 -13.64 0.05
CA CYS A 24 -16.30 -13.00 0.20
C CYS A 24 -16.09 -11.80 -0.74
N THR A 25 -17.07 -11.48 -1.59
CA THR A 25 -16.99 -10.43 -2.61
C THR A 25 -16.68 -9.02 -2.06
N PRO A 26 -17.30 -8.51 -0.98
CA PRO A 26 -16.99 -7.18 -0.47
C PRO A 26 -15.58 -7.14 0.15
N CYS A 27 -15.15 -8.23 0.81
CA CYS A 27 -13.81 -8.36 1.37
C CYS A 27 -12.72 -8.39 0.29
N ARG A 28 -12.99 -9.01 -0.87
CA ARG A 28 -12.10 -8.98 -2.03
C ARG A 28 -12.06 -7.61 -2.68
N VAL A 29 -13.21 -6.96 -2.87
CA VAL A 29 -13.29 -5.62 -3.45
C VAL A 29 -12.54 -4.59 -2.60
N ILE A 30 -12.81 -4.53 -1.30
CA ILE A 30 -12.16 -3.57 -0.41
C ILE A 30 -10.66 -3.87 -0.31
N GLY A 31 -10.28 -5.14 -0.14
CA GLY A 31 -8.87 -5.54 -0.04
C GLY A 31 -8.08 -5.19 -1.30
N SER A 32 -8.58 -5.62 -2.47
CA SER A 32 -7.93 -5.34 -3.75
C SER A 32 -7.85 -3.84 -4.05
N ALA A 33 -8.94 -3.09 -3.87
CA ALA A 33 -8.96 -1.64 -4.09
C ALA A 33 -7.96 -0.91 -3.18
N THR A 34 -7.85 -1.31 -1.92
CA THR A 34 -6.91 -0.70 -0.97
C THR A 34 -5.46 -0.95 -1.39
N PHE A 35 -5.12 -2.20 -1.74
CA PHE A 35 -3.76 -2.56 -2.14
C PHE A 35 -3.36 -1.96 -3.49
N LEU A 36 -4.27 -1.92 -4.47
CA LEU A 36 -4.05 -1.24 -5.75
C LEU A 36 -3.87 0.26 -5.54
N GLY A 37 -4.77 0.90 -4.79
CA GLY A 37 -4.73 2.33 -4.51
C GLY A 37 -3.44 2.74 -3.82
N LEU A 38 -3.05 2.03 -2.76
CA LEU A 38 -1.81 2.33 -2.04
C LEU A 38 -0.55 1.99 -2.86
N GLY A 39 -0.57 0.93 -3.66
CA GLY A 39 0.55 0.56 -4.54
C GLY A 39 0.80 1.63 -5.61
N THR A 40 -0.25 2.04 -6.32
CA THR A 40 -0.18 3.11 -7.32
C THR A 40 0.18 4.45 -6.68
N PHE A 41 -0.42 4.79 -5.54
CA PHE A 41 -0.10 6.02 -4.81
C PHE A 41 1.37 6.05 -4.36
N THR A 42 1.89 4.94 -3.83
CA THR A 42 3.30 4.81 -3.41
C THR A 42 4.24 5.00 -4.59
N TYR A 43 3.90 4.45 -5.76
CA TYR A 43 4.70 4.64 -6.97
C TYR A 43 4.77 6.12 -7.37
N ILE A 44 3.63 6.80 -7.49
CA ILE A 44 3.57 8.18 -7.95
C ILE A 44 4.23 9.13 -6.93
N SER A 45 3.82 9.04 -5.66
CA SER A 45 4.31 9.92 -4.60
C SER A 45 5.76 9.63 -4.19
N GLY A 46 6.19 8.37 -4.25
CA GLY A 46 7.57 7.99 -3.96
C GLY A 46 8.53 8.55 -5.00
N HIS A 47 8.18 8.47 -6.28
CA HIS A 47 9.01 9.00 -7.36
C HIS A 47 9.09 10.53 -7.36
N SER A 48 8.00 11.23 -6.99
CA SER A 48 8.01 12.70 -6.92
C SER A 48 8.90 13.21 -5.78
N GLN A 49 8.86 12.57 -4.61
CA GLN A 49 9.71 12.94 -3.46
C GLN A 49 11.20 12.68 -3.73
N LEU A 50 11.51 11.61 -4.46
CA LEU A 50 12.87 11.33 -4.91
C LEU A 50 13.38 12.42 -5.85
N LYS A 51 12.55 12.82 -6.83
CA LYS A 51 12.90 13.86 -7.80
C LYS A 51 13.17 15.20 -7.12
N ALA A 52 12.35 15.57 -6.14
CA ALA A 52 12.53 16.80 -5.36
C ALA A 52 13.84 16.80 -4.54
N ASN A 53 14.33 15.63 -4.11
CA ASN A 53 15.56 15.48 -3.33
C ASN A 53 16.75 14.96 -4.16
N GLU A 54 16.68 15.01 -5.49
CA GLU A 54 17.76 14.52 -6.35
C GLU A 54 19.07 15.30 -6.12
N ALA A 55 18.98 16.62 -5.91
CA ALA A 55 20.14 17.48 -5.68
C ALA A 55 20.84 17.15 -4.35
N THR A 56 20.08 16.95 -3.28
CA THR A 56 20.62 16.59 -1.95
C THR A 56 21.20 15.18 -1.95
N ILE A 57 20.53 14.21 -2.58
CA ILE A 57 21.00 12.82 -2.66
C ILE A 57 22.29 12.72 -3.50
N ARG A 58 22.41 13.52 -4.57
CA ARG A 58 23.62 13.58 -5.39
C ARG A 58 24.79 14.22 -4.64
N ALA A 59 24.52 15.22 -3.80
CA ALA A 59 25.51 15.85 -2.93
C ALA A 59 26.01 14.89 -1.82
N SER A 60 25.17 13.98 -1.32
CA SER A 60 25.53 13.05 -0.24
C SER A 60 26.45 11.89 -0.66
N LYS A 61 26.82 11.76 -1.94
CA LYS A 61 27.78 10.75 -2.46
C LYS A 61 27.55 9.32 -1.92
N SER A 62 26.29 8.95 -1.69
CA SER A 62 25.90 7.68 -1.08
C SER A 62 26.09 6.51 -2.04
N MET A 63 26.73 5.43 -1.57
CA MET A 63 27.01 4.20 -2.34
C MET A 63 25.75 3.57 -2.97
N PHE A 64 24.60 3.73 -2.32
CA PHE A 64 23.33 3.17 -2.80
C PHE A 64 22.61 4.06 -3.83
N GLY A 65 23.02 5.33 -4.01
CA GLY A 65 22.55 6.21 -5.09
C GLY A 65 21.02 6.37 -5.23
N MET A 66 20.61 6.99 -6.34
CA MET A 66 19.19 7.17 -6.68
C MET A 66 18.52 5.89 -7.19
N ARG A 67 19.30 4.96 -7.78
CA ARG A 67 18.79 3.72 -8.37
C ARG A 67 18.22 2.77 -7.32
N SER A 68 18.89 2.58 -6.19
CA SER A 68 18.37 1.71 -5.11
C SER A 68 17.05 2.22 -4.53
N ARG A 69 16.93 3.54 -4.34
CA ARG A 69 15.74 4.19 -3.81
C ARG A 69 14.55 4.04 -4.75
N ARG A 70 14.78 4.20 -6.06
CA ARG A 70 13.77 3.92 -7.09
C ARG A 70 13.41 2.44 -7.08
N ALA A 71 14.40 1.53 -7.06
CA ALA A 71 14.17 0.09 -7.03
C ALA A 71 13.32 -0.34 -5.82
N ALA A 72 13.57 0.23 -4.64
CA ALA A 72 12.80 -0.03 -3.43
C ALA A 72 11.34 0.42 -3.56
N ILE A 73 11.10 1.63 -4.07
CA ILE A 73 9.73 2.12 -4.27
C ILE A 73 8.99 1.26 -5.29
N THR A 74 9.66 0.92 -6.40
CA THR A 74 9.07 0.06 -7.43
C THR A 74 8.81 -1.35 -6.91
N SER A 75 9.70 -1.92 -6.09
CA SER A 75 9.49 -3.27 -5.55
C SER A 75 8.34 -3.29 -4.55
N THR A 76 8.27 -2.32 -3.63
CA THR A 76 7.15 -2.20 -2.70
C THR A 76 5.83 -1.99 -3.43
N ALA A 77 5.79 -1.08 -4.42
CA ALA A 77 4.58 -0.84 -5.21
C ALA A 77 4.14 -2.11 -5.97
N SER A 78 5.06 -2.82 -6.61
CA SER A 78 4.79 -4.07 -7.33
C SER A 78 4.26 -5.16 -6.41
N VAL A 79 4.82 -5.32 -5.21
CA VAL A 79 4.33 -6.29 -4.22
C VAL A 79 2.91 -5.92 -3.77
N MET A 80 2.64 -4.65 -3.52
CA MET A 80 1.32 -4.19 -3.07
C MET A 80 0.26 -4.42 -4.15
N VAL A 81 0.55 -4.03 -5.39
CA VAL A 81 -0.33 -4.27 -6.53
C VAL A 81 -0.51 -5.78 -6.76
N GLY A 82 0.57 -6.56 -6.70
CA GLY A 82 0.53 -8.02 -6.87
C GLY A 82 -0.36 -8.71 -5.84
N LEU A 83 -0.25 -8.33 -4.55
CA LEU A 83 -1.13 -8.83 -3.48
C LEU A 83 -2.59 -8.43 -3.69
N GLY A 84 -2.84 -7.19 -4.13
CA GLY A 84 -4.19 -6.71 -4.44
C GLY A 84 -4.86 -7.50 -5.57
N VAL A 85 -4.12 -7.76 -6.65
CA VAL A 85 -4.60 -8.57 -7.78
C VAL A 85 -4.78 -10.02 -7.36
N TYR A 86 -3.81 -10.61 -6.66
CA TYR A 86 -3.89 -11.99 -6.18
C TYR A 86 -5.13 -12.22 -5.31
N ARG A 87 -5.43 -11.29 -4.39
CA ARG A 87 -6.58 -11.35 -3.50
C ARG A 87 -7.93 -11.15 -4.21
N TRP A 88 -7.96 -10.62 -5.42
CA TRP A 88 -9.18 -10.56 -6.24
C TRP A 88 -9.52 -11.93 -6.84
N PHE A 89 -8.50 -12.69 -7.26
CA PHE A 89 -8.65 -14.01 -7.88
C PHE A 89 -8.73 -15.17 -6.87
N SER A 90 -8.13 -15.03 -5.68
CA SER A 90 -8.18 -16.01 -4.57
C SER A 90 -9.33 -15.76 -3.62
#